data_AF-A0A2E8DZY1-F1
#
_entry.id   AF-A0A2E8DZY1-F1
#
_cell.length_a   1.000
_cell.length_b   1.000
_cell.length_c   1.000
_cell.angle_alpha   90.00
_cell.angle_beta   90.00
_cell.angle_gamma   90.00
#
_symmetry.space_group_name_H-M   'P 1'
#
loop_
_entity.id
_entity.type
_entity.pdbx_description
1 polymer ?
#
loop_
_entity_poly.entity_id
_entity_poly.type
_entity_poly.pdbx_seq_one_letter_code
_entity_poly.pdbx_strand_id
1 'polypeptide(L)'
;MKKKTSKFRSKLEEKVATLLQELGVSFEYESKRVSYTIQHHYCPDFILPNHVHLETKGYWDATDRRKIKAVKKDNPDLDLRMVFQAPYNTISKKSKTTYAMWCEKHDIPWTSFHNIPLEWLI
;
A
#
# COMPACT_ATOMS: atom_id res chain seq x y z
N MET A 1 -0.49 -34.93 1.41
CA MET A 1 -0.14 -33.78 0.54
C MET A 1 -0.70 -34.05 -0.86
N LYS A 2 -1.57 -33.20 -1.42
CA LYS A 2 -2.11 -33.41 -2.77
C LYS A 2 -1.03 -33.07 -3.80
N LYS A 3 -0.64 -34.05 -4.64
CA LYS A 3 0.29 -33.84 -5.78
C LYS A 3 -0.32 -32.78 -6.72
N LYS A 4 0.45 -31.75 -7.06
CA LYS A 4 0.10 -30.79 -8.10
C LYS A 4 0.10 -31.56 -9.43
N THR A 5 -1.07 -31.74 -10.05
CA THR A 5 -1.24 -32.52 -11.28
C THR A 5 -0.82 -31.75 -12.53
N SER A 6 -0.65 -30.44 -12.43
CA SER A 6 -0.39 -29.57 -13.59
C SER A 6 0.55 -28.42 -13.23
N LYS A 7 1.36 -27.97 -14.20
CA LYS A 7 2.26 -26.80 -14.05
C LYS A 7 1.49 -25.48 -14.02
N PHE A 8 0.28 -25.47 -14.56
CA PHE A 8 -0.60 -24.31 -14.64
C PHE A 8 -1.16 -23.92 -13.27
N ARG A 9 -1.42 -22.64 -13.05
CA ARG A 9 -1.92 -22.12 -11.77
C ARG A 9 -3.42 -22.27 -11.61
N SER A 10 -4.14 -22.50 -12.71
CA SER A 10 -5.58 -22.75 -12.70
C SER A 10 -6.00 -23.78 -13.76
N LYS A 11 -7.18 -24.38 -13.55
CA LYS A 11 -7.80 -25.30 -14.52
C LYS A 11 -8.11 -24.62 -15.86
N LEU A 12 -8.38 -23.32 -15.85
CA LEU A 12 -8.64 -22.56 -17.08
C LEU A 12 -7.35 -22.45 -17.91
N GLU A 13 -6.24 -22.06 -17.28
CA GLU A 13 -4.94 -21.99 -17.94
C GLU A 13 -4.53 -23.34 -18.56
N GLU A 14 -4.80 -24.45 -17.85
CA GLU A 14 -4.58 -25.79 -18.38
C GLU A 14 -5.40 -26.07 -19.64
N LYS A 15 -6.71 -25.77 -19.62
CA LYS A 15 -7.56 -25.94 -20.81
C LYS A 15 -7.11 -25.09 -22.00
N VAL A 16 -6.70 -23.84 -21.76
CA VAL A 16 -6.19 -22.96 -22.81
C VAL A 16 -4.87 -23.50 -23.38
N ALA A 17 -3.98 -24.00 -22.53
CA ALA A 17 -2.72 -24.59 -22.98
C ALA A 17 -2.93 -25.87 -23.81
N THR A 18 -3.90 -26.71 -23.44
CA THR A 18 -4.30 -27.87 -24.24
C THR A 18 -4.84 -27.44 -25.59
N LEU A 19 -5.75 -26.45 -25.63
CA LEU A 19 -6.28 -25.90 -26.88
C LEU A 19 -5.17 -25.37 -27.79
N LEU A 20 -4.21 -24.62 -27.25
CA LEU A 20 -3.08 -24.10 -28.03
C LEU A 20 -2.22 -25.22 -28.61
N GLN A 21 -1.98 -26.31 -27.85
CA GLN A 21 -1.27 -27.50 -28.35
C GLN A 21 -2.05 -28.21 -29.45
N GLU A 22 -3.36 -28.41 -29.27
CA GLU A 22 -4.25 -29.03 -30.26
C GLU A 22 -4.30 -28.23 -31.57
N LEU A 23 -4.21 -26.90 -31.48
CA LEU A 23 -4.11 -26.01 -32.64
C LEU A 23 -2.70 -25.91 -33.22
N GLY A 24 -1.71 -26.61 -32.68
CA GLY A 24 -0.32 -26.57 -33.13
C GLY A 24 0.39 -25.23 -32.86
N VAL A 25 -0.13 -24.42 -31.94
CA VAL A 25 0.42 -23.10 -31.59
C VAL A 25 1.44 -23.25 -30.46
N SER A 26 2.69 -22.85 -30.70
CA SER A 26 3.72 -22.79 -29.67
C SER A 26 3.49 -21.61 -28.73
N PHE A 27 3.76 -21.81 -27.43
CA PHE A 27 3.61 -20.76 -26.42
C PHE A 27 4.67 -20.87 -25.33
N GLU A 28 4.95 -19.74 -24.69
CA GLU A 28 5.69 -19.67 -23.44
C GLU A 28 4.71 -19.40 -22.29
N TYR A 29 4.87 -20.07 -21.14
CA TYR A 29 3.97 -19.91 -19.98
C TYR A 29 4.71 -19.24 -18.82
N GLU A 30 4.22 -18.07 -18.37
CA GLU A 30 4.79 -17.25 -17.29
C GLU A 30 6.32 -16.98 -17.42
N SER A 31 6.84 -16.92 -18.66
CA SER A 31 8.30 -16.81 -18.93
C SER A 31 8.83 -15.37 -18.84
N LYS A 32 7.98 -14.38 -19.06
CA LYS A 32 8.36 -12.97 -19.18
C LYS A 32 7.54 -12.11 -18.23
N ARG A 33 8.18 -11.07 -17.69
CA ARG A 33 7.52 -10.02 -16.89
C ARG A 33 7.55 -8.72 -17.67
N VAL A 34 6.41 -8.04 -17.73
CA VAL A 34 6.27 -6.73 -18.36
C VAL A 34 6.08 -5.69 -17.26
N SER A 35 6.99 -4.73 -17.19
CA SER A 35 6.93 -3.62 -16.23
C SER A 35 5.86 -2.61 -16.63
N TYR A 36 5.14 -2.06 -15.65
CA TYR A 36 4.18 -0.97 -15.86
C TYR A 36 4.16 -0.05 -14.64
N THR A 37 3.63 1.17 -14.82
CA THR A 37 3.45 2.17 -13.77
C THR A 37 2.01 2.64 -13.78
N ILE A 38 1.39 2.75 -12.61
CA ILE A 38 0.06 3.34 -12.43
C ILE A 38 0.23 4.66 -11.67
N GLN A 39 -0.38 5.72 -12.18
CA GLN A 39 -0.42 7.02 -11.52
C GLN A 39 -1.76 7.22 -10.79
N HIS A 40 -1.70 7.88 -9.65
CA HIS A 40 -2.86 8.25 -8.84
C HIS A 40 -2.68 9.65 -8.27
N HIS A 41 -3.80 10.34 -8.02
CA HIS A 41 -3.80 11.58 -7.25
C HIS A 41 -4.04 11.28 -5.77
N TYR A 42 -3.32 11.99 -4.91
CA TYR A 42 -3.52 11.95 -3.47
C TYR A 42 -4.30 13.18 -3.02
N CYS A 43 -5.35 12.96 -2.24
CA CYS A 43 -6.12 14.02 -1.59
C CYS A 43 -5.99 13.81 -0.08
N PRO A 44 -5.32 14.70 0.66
CA PRO A 44 -5.35 14.66 2.12
C PRO A 44 -6.76 14.99 2.62
N ASP A 45 -7.07 14.58 3.86
CA ASP A 45 -8.38 14.87 4.46
C ASP A 45 -8.52 16.37 4.81
N PHE A 46 -7.43 16.99 5.30
CA PHE A 46 -7.40 18.40 5.68
C PHE A 46 -6.11 19.08 5.20
N ILE A 47 -6.25 20.33 4.79
CA ILE A 47 -5.14 21.22 4.45
C ILE A 47 -5.28 22.45 5.34
N LEU A 48 -4.29 22.69 6.19
CA LEU A 48 -4.26 23.82 7.10
C LEU A 48 -3.78 25.10 6.40
N PRO A 49 -4.07 26.30 6.95
CA PRO A 49 -3.61 27.57 6.35
C PRO A 49 -2.09 27.70 6.21
N ASN A 50 -1.32 27.02 7.07
CA ASN A 50 0.14 26.93 7.02
C ASN A 50 0.66 25.85 6.05
N HIS A 51 -0.20 25.29 5.19
CA HIS A 51 0.10 24.24 4.21
C HIS A 51 0.47 22.87 4.79
N VAL A 52 0.26 22.64 6.09
CA VAL A 52 0.34 21.30 6.68
C VAL A 52 -0.85 20.47 6.21
N HIS A 53 -0.57 19.27 5.69
CA HIS A 53 -1.57 18.31 5.23
C HIS A 53 -1.79 17.24 6.30
N LEU A 54 -3.04 17.07 6.73
CA LEU A 54 -3.41 16.05 7.71
C LEU A 54 -4.20 14.93 7.03
N GLU A 55 -3.77 13.68 7.24
CA GLU A 55 -4.54 12.47 6.92
C GLU A 55 -5.00 11.83 8.23
N THR A 56 -6.32 11.63 8.36
CA THR A 56 -6.92 10.96 9.51
C THR A 56 -7.09 9.46 9.23
N LYS A 57 -6.74 8.62 10.21
CA LYS A 57 -6.94 7.17 10.11
C LYS A 57 -7.38 6.51 11.41
N GLY A 58 -8.48 5.78 11.34
CA GLY A 58 -8.87 4.79 12.33
C GLY A 58 -8.19 3.45 12.06
N TYR A 59 -8.68 2.73 11.06
CA TYR A 59 -8.02 1.55 10.51
C TYR A 59 -7.02 1.96 9.42
N TRP A 60 -5.80 1.45 9.51
CA TRP A 60 -4.75 1.74 8.53
C TRP A 60 -4.20 0.44 7.97
N ASP A 61 -4.51 0.15 6.72
CA ASP A 61 -4.15 -1.09 6.05
C ASP A 61 -2.80 -1.00 5.31
N ALA A 62 -2.38 -2.11 4.70
CA ALA A 62 -1.11 -2.16 4.00
C ALA A 62 -1.11 -1.33 2.71
N THR A 63 -2.27 -1.17 2.05
CA THR A 63 -2.42 -0.39 0.82
C THR A 63 -2.31 1.11 1.10
N ASP A 64 -2.96 1.62 2.14
CA ASP A 64 -2.86 3.01 2.58
C ASP A 64 -1.45 3.35 3.05
N ARG A 65 -0.77 2.46 3.80
CA ARG A 65 0.64 2.69 4.15
C ARG A 65 1.54 2.81 2.93
N ARG A 66 1.34 1.95 1.92
CA ARG A 66 2.09 2.04 0.65
C ARG A 66 1.78 3.34 -0.09
N LYS A 67 0.52 3.79 -0.09
CA LYS A 67 0.09 5.08 -0.63
C LYS A 67 0.84 6.24 0.04
N ILE A 68 0.78 6.36 1.37
CA ILE A 68 1.45 7.44 2.12
C ILE A 68 2.96 7.42 1.86
N LYS A 69 3.58 6.24 1.85
CA LYS A 69 5.00 6.10 1.52
C LYS A 69 5.33 6.60 0.10
N ALA A 70 4.51 6.25 -0.88
CA ALA A 70 4.70 6.70 -2.26
C ALA A 70 4.52 8.21 -2.39
N VAL A 71 3.48 8.77 -1.74
CA VAL A 71 3.23 10.21 -1.71
C VAL A 71 4.43 10.98 -1.16
N LYS A 72 4.98 10.59 0.01
CA LYS A 72 6.18 11.24 0.59
C LYS A 72 7.42 11.06 -0.29
N LYS A 73 7.58 9.89 -0.91
CA LYS A 73 8.71 9.62 -1.81
C LYS A 73 8.66 10.52 -3.05
N ASP A 74 7.49 10.65 -3.65
CA ASP A 74 7.32 11.35 -4.92
C ASP A 74 7.09 12.87 -4.70
N ASN A 75 6.83 13.30 -3.46
CA ASN A 75 6.62 14.69 -3.05
C ASN A 75 7.40 14.97 -1.74
N PRO A 76 8.73 15.08 -1.79
CA PRO A 76 9.57 15.20 -0.58
C PRO A 76 9.24 16.45 0.25
N ASP A 77 8.86 17.55 -0.40
CA ASP A 77 8.55 18.83 0.23
C ASP A 77 7.14 18.90 0.84
N LEU A 78 6.31 17.87 0.62
CA LEU A 78 4.96 17.81 1.17
C LEU A 78 5.01 17.58 2.69
N ASP A 79 4.53 18.55 3.48
CA ASP A 79 4.36 18.40 4.93
C ASP A 79 3.07 17.62 5.24
N LEU A 80 3.16 16.31 5.01
CA LEU A 80 2.10 15.35 5.29
C LEU A 80 2.30 14.73 6.68
N ARG A 81 1.29 14.88 7.54
CA ARG A 81 1.24 14.35 8.91
C ARG A 81 0.04 13.43 9.10
N MET A 82 0.20 12.43 9.95
CA MET A 82 -0.84 11.43 10.22
C MET A 82 -1.55 11.70 11.55
N VAL A 83 -2.87 11.63 11.57
CA VAL A 83 -3.70 11.79 12.77
C VAL A 83 -4.47 10.49 13.00
N PHE A 84 -4.13 9.75 14.06
CA PHE A 84 -4.68 8.43 14.31
C PHE A 84 -5.77 8.42 15.39
N GLN A 85 -6.75 7.53 15.24
CA GLN A 85 -7.65 7.18 16.36
C GLN A 85 -6.89 6.41 17.45
N ALA A 86 -6.08 5.42 17.04
CA ALA A 86 -5.32 4.55 17.92
C ALA A 86 -3.93 4.28 17.32
N PRO A 87 -2.94 5.16 17.56
CA PRO A 87 -1.62 5.09 16.92
C PRO A 87 -0.80 3.85 17.31
N TYR A 88 -1.13 3.23 18.46
CA TYR A 88 -0.44 2.04 18.96
C TYR A 88 -1.03 0.71 18.46
N ASN A 89 -2.03 0.75 17.58
CA ASN A 89 -2.50 -0.45 16.89
C ASN A 89 -1.39 -1.01 16.00
N THR A 90 -1.29 -2.35 15.94
CA THR A 90 -0.30 -3.02 15.11
C THR A 90 -0.70 -3.02 13.64
N ILE A 91 0.29 -2.92 12.73
CA ILE A 91 0.06 -2.89 11.28
C ILE A 91 -0.60 -4.15 10.71
N SER A 92 -0.53 -5.25 11.46
CA SER A 92 -1.26 -6.49 11.26
C SER A 92 -1.25 -7.32 12.54
N LYS A 93 -2.16 -8.29 12.66
CA LYS A 93 -2.27 -9.18 13.82
C LYS A 93 -0.99 -9.94 14.19
N LYS A 94 -0.07 -10.14 13.22
CA LYS A 94 1.19 -10.86 13.42
C LYS A 94 2.39 -9.95 13.65
N SER A 95 2.23 -8.63 13.49
CA SER A 95 3.33 -7.68 13.61
C SER A 95 3.40 -7.08 15.00
N LYS A 96 4.62 -6.80 15.47
CA LYS A 96 4.86 -5.96 16.65
C LYS A 96 4.95 -4.47 16.30
N THR A 97 5.11 -4.13 15.03
CA THR A 97 5.18 -2.73 14.57
C THR A 97 3.80 -2.09 14.65
N THR A 98 3.72 -0.96 15.37
CA THR A 98 2.51 -0.14 15.45
C THR A 98 2.43 0.88 14.31
N TYR A 99 1.31 1.58 14.18
CA TYR A 99 1.18 2.70 13.22
C TYR A 99 2.18 3.81 13.54
N ALA A 100 2.31 4.17 14.82
CA ALA A 100 3.32 5.09 15.34
C ALA A 100 4.75 4.69 14.93
N MET A 101 5.16 3.46 15.27
CA MET A 101 6.50 2.95 14.93
C MET A 101 6.75 2.94 13.42
N TRP A 102 5.72 2.68 12.62
CA TRP A 102 5.85 2.73 11.17
C TRP A 102 6.08 4.16 10.68
N CYS A 103 5.39 5.15 11.24
CA CYS A 103 5.57 6.56 10.91
C CYS A 103 6.95 7.06 11.34
N GLU A 104 7.40 6.73 12.55
CA GLU A 104 8.75 7.03 13.06
C GLU A 104 9.84 6.47 12.14
N LYS A 105 9.70 5.22 11.70
CA LYS A 105 10.63 4.60 10.75
C LYS A 105 10.71 5.32 9.39
N HIS A 106 9.68 6.06 9.03
CA HIS A 106 9.54 6.72 7.74
C HIS A 106 9.59 8.24 7.84
N ASP A 107 9.99 8.78 9.00
CA ASP A 107 10.10 10.22 9.26
C ASP A 107 8.80 10.97 8.94
N ILE A 108 7.66 10.36 9.27
CA ILE A 108 6.33 10.94 9.10
C ILE A 108 5.82 11.42 10.46
N PRO A 109 5.61 12.72 10.67
CA PRO A 109 5.01 13.23 11.90
C PRO A 109 3.62 12.63 12.10
N TRP A 110 3.31 12.25 13.34
CA TRP A 110 2.03 11.66 13.68
C TRP A 110 1.57 12.08 15.07
N THR A 111 0.27 12.00 15.31
CA THR A 111 -0.33 12.15 16.65
C THR A 111 -1.63 11.36 16.76
N SER A 112 -2.17 11.21 17.96
CA SER A 112 -3.57 10.83 18.13
C SER A 112 -4.46 12.05 17.94
N PHE A 113 -5.68 11.88 17.43
CA PHE A 113 -6.60 13.00 17.17
C PHE A 113 -6.93 13.85 18.41
N HIS A 114 -6.83 13.28 19.61
CA HIS A 114 -7.00 14.00 20.88
C HIS A 114 -5.82 14.91 21.25
N ASN A 115 -4.66 14.69 20.63
CA ASN A 115 -3.39 15.33 21.00
C ASN A 115 -2.76 16.05 19.81
N ILE A 116 -3.56 16.61 18.90
CA ILE A 116 -3.01 17.42 17.79
C ILE A 116 -2.25 18.60 18.41
N PRO A 117 -0.92 18.69 18.22
CA PRO A 117 -0.14 19.74 18.86
C PRO A 117 -0.49 21.11 18.30
N LEU A 118 -0.46 22.14 19.15
CA LEU A 118 -0.78 23.51 18.73
C LEU A 118 0.18 24.01 17.64
N GLU A 119 1.45 23.58 17.68
CA GLU A 119 2.45 23.95 16.68
C GLU A 119 2.16 23.36 15.28
N TRP A 120 1.18 22.46 15.14
CA TRP A 120 0.71 22.03 13.82
C TRP A 120 -0.33 22.99 13.25
N LEU A 121 -1.06 23.69 14.13
CA LEU A 121 -2.25 24.48 13.79
C LEU A 121 -1.96 25.97 13.56
N ILE A 122 -0.76 26.43 13.93
CA ILE A 122 -0.32 27.83 13.88
C ILE A 122 0.53 28.06 12.63
#